data_AF-F2NXQ3-F1
#
_entry.id   AF-F2NXQ3-F1
#
_cell.length_a   1.000
_cell.length_b   1.000
_cell.length_c   1.000
_cell.angle_alpha   90.00
_cell.angle_beta   90.00
_cell.angle_gamma   90.00
#
_symmetry.space_group_name_H-M   'P 1'
#
loop_
_entity.id
_entity.type
_entity.pdbx_description
1 polymer ?
#
loop_
_entity_poly.entity_id
_entity_poly.type
_entity_poly.pdbx_seq_one_letter_code
_entity_poly.pdbx_strand_id
1 'polypeptide(L)'
;MSDKKNLCPCGSGKDYAECCEKIIKGTEKAKTAEALMRARYTAYVKHEIDFIINSCEKGEKIAEIDRKATEDWSNNSTWHGLKILRTEKGTENDDEGIVEFEAEYTSKGMHDIHHEIGGFKKVNGEWLYSEGMMRPTTVVREGRKIGRNEPCPCGSGKKYKNCCGKN
;
A
#
# COMPACT_ATOMS: atom_id res chain seq x y z
N MET A 1 26.49 -19.03 -5.23
CA MET A 1 25.20 -19.00 -4.52
C MET A 1 24.70 -17.57 -4.65
N SER A 2 23.60 -17.31 -5.37
CA SER A 2 23.10 -15.94 -5.52
C SER A 2 22.62 -15.44 -4.16
N ASP A 3 23.32 -14.47 -3.59
CA ASP A 3 22.84 -13.66 -2.48
C ASP A 3 21.44 -13.15 -2.83
N LYS A 4 20.41 -13.71 -2.19
CA LYS A 4 19.06 -13.17 -2.24
C LYS A 4 19.13 -11.81 -1.54
N LYS A 5 19.37 -10.74 -2.30
CA LYS A 5 19.32 -9.37 -1.78
C LYS A 5 17.99 -9.18 -1.07
N ASN A 6 18.04 -8.83 0.22
CA ASN A 6 16.87 -8.60 1.05
C ASN A 6 16.36 -7.17 0.79
N LEU A 7 16.02 -6.90 -0.46
CA LEU A 7 15.65 -5.56 -0.91
C LEU A 7 14.44 -5.06 -0.14
N CYS A 8 14.44 -3.77 0.14
CA CYS A 8 13.35 -3.12 0.83
C CYS A 8 12.08 -3.17 -0.03
N PRO A 9 10.93 -3.63 0.52
CA PRO A 9 9.67 -3.70 -0.21
C PRO A 9 9.20 -2.37 -0.80
N CYS A 10 9.60 -1.23 -0.21
CA CYS A 10 9.17 0.09 -0.68
C CYS A 10 9.65 0.51 -2.08
N GLY A 11 10.37 -0.36 -2.81
CA GLY A 11 10.81 -0.10 -4.18
C GLY A 11 12.00 0.87 -4.28
N SER A 12 12.72 1.13 -3.20
CA SER A 12 13.89 2.04 -3.20
C SER A 12 15.15 1.43 -3.85
N GLY A 13 15.17 0.12 -4.07
CA GLY A 13 16.35 -0.62 -4.54
C GLY A 13 17.46 -0.80 -3.50
N LYS A 14 17.28 -0.29 -2.27
CA LYS A 14 18.20 -0.49 -1.14
C LYS A 14 17.89 -1.79 -0.40
N ASP A 15 18.85 -2.27 0.37
CA ASP A 15 18.60 -3.34 1.34
C ASP A 15 17.61 -2.88 2.41
N TYR A 16 16.78 -3.79 2.92
CA TYR A 16 15.79 -3.52 3.96
C TYR A 16 16.44 -2.89 5.20
N ALA A 17 17.58 -3.42 5.64
CA ALA A 17 18.28 -2.98 6.85
C ALA A 17 18.87 -1.56 6.72
N GLU A 18 19.16 -1.14 5.48
CA GLU A 18 19.71 0.18 5.17
C GLU A 18 18.62 1.17 4.72
N CYS A 19 17.36 0.76 4.75
CA CYS A 19 16.22 1.53 4.25
C CYS A 19 15.13 1.67 5.31
N CYS A 20 14.01 0.97 5.16
CA CYS A 20 12.85 1.19 6.02
C CYS A 20 12.95 0.51 7.39
N GLU A 21 13.82 -0.50 7.57
CA GLU A 21 13.96 -1.17 8.87
C GLU A 21 14.32 -0.17 9.97
N LYS A 22 15.26 0.74 9.70
CA LYS A 22 15.73 1.72 10.68
C LYS A 22 14.63 2.65 11.17
N ILE A 23 13.74 3.05 10.26
CA ILE A 23 12.59 3.91 10.55
C ILE A 23 11.53 3.11 11.30
N ILE A 24 11.22 1.89 10.84
CA ILE A 24 10.21 1.01 11.46
C ILE A 24 10.59 0.63 12.89
N LYS A 25 11.88 0.35 13.13
CA LYS A 25 12.41 0.02 14.46
C LYS A 25 12.73 1.25 15.32
N GLY A 26 12.56 2.47 14.78
CA GLY A 26 12.77 3.71 15.51
C GLY A 26 14.23 4.09 15.78
N THR A 27 15.19 3.44 15.11
CA THR A 27 16.62 3.78 15.21
C THR A 27 16.97 5.07 14.46
N GLU A 28 16.20 5.42 13.43
CA GLU A 28 16.31 6.68 12.70
C GLU A 28 14.90 7.25 12.47
N LYS A 29 14.74 8.58 12.51
CA LYS A 29 13.48 9.21 12.12
C LYS A 29 13.40 9.33 10.60
N ALA A 30 12.18 9.26 10.05
CA ALA A 30 11.97 9.61 8.65
C ALA A 30 12.36 11.07 8.41
N LYS A 31 13.22 11.31 7.42
CA LYS A 31 13.70 12.65 7.06
C LYS A 31 12.70 13.43 6.22
N THR A 32 11.92 12.73 5.40
CA THR A 32 10.93 13.29 4.48
C THR A 32 9.59 12.59 4.64
N ALA A 33 8.52 13.25 4.21
CA ALA A 33 7.18 12.65 4.14
C ALA A 33 7.19 11.37 3.27
N GLU A 34 7.90 11.40 2.13
CA GLU A 34 8.05 10.22 1.26
C GLU A 34 8.77 9.07 1.98
N ALA A 35 9.84 9.36 2.74
CA ALA A 35 10.55 8.32 3.49
C ALA A 35 9.64 7.67 4.53
N LEU A 36 8.79 8.45 5.20
CA LEU A 36 7.79 7.89 6.11
C LEU A 36 6.77 7.04 5.36
N MET A 37 6.23 7.53 4.24
CA MET A 37 5.27 6.78 3.45
C MET A 37 5.83 5.42 2.99
N ARG A 38 7.07 5.41 2.49
CA ARG A 38 7.78 4.17 2.12
C ARG A 38 7.96 3.21 3.30
N ALA A 39 8.26 3.74 4.49
CA ALA A 39 8.35 2.94 5.71
C ALA A 39 6.98 2.37 6.12
N ARG A 40 5.90 3.17 6.02
CA ARG A 40 4.52 2.71 6.29
C ARG A 40 4.10 1.58 5.36
N TYR A 41 4.33 1.72 4.06
CA TYR A 41 4.09 0.61 3.11
C TYR A 41 4.89 -0.64 3.50
N THR A 42 6.19 -0.49 3.79
CA THR A 42 7.02 -1.63 4.18
C THR A 42 6.54 -2.28 5.48
N ALA A 43 6.01 -1.49 6.42
CA ALA A 43 5.40 -1.99 7.64
C ALA A 43 4.14 -2.83 7.37
N TYR A 44 3.32 -2.48 6.37
CA TYR A 44 2.24 -3.37 5.90
C TYR A 44 2.80 -4.69 5.36
N VAL A 45 3.83 -4.65 4.49
CA VAL A 45 4.43 -5.88 3.93
C VAL A 45 5.06 -6.77 5.02
N LYS A 46 5.60 -6.17 6.08
CA LYS A 46 6.28 -6.85 7.19
C LYS A 46 5.37 -7.13 8.39
N HIS A 47 4.10 -6.73 8.33
CA HIS A 47 3.10 -6.85 9.40
C HIS A 47 3.49 -6.13 10.71
N GLU A 48 4.20 -5.01 10.61
CA GLU A 48 4.64 -4.16 11.73
C GLU A 48 3.53 -3.16 12.09
N ILE A 49 2.39 -3.66 12.56
CA ILE A 49 1.14 -2.89 12.75
C ILE A 49 1.32 -1.74 13.75
N ASP A 50 2.11 -1.96 14.80
CA ASP A 50 2.34 -0.94 15.82
C ASP A 50 3.02 0.30 15.23
N PHE A 51 3.93 0.14 14.26
CA PHE A 51 4.54 1.27 13.55
C PHE A 51 3.49 2.04 12.73
N ILE A 52 2.58 1.35 12.04
CA ILE A 52 1.53 1.98 11.21
C ILE A 52 0.64 2.87 12.08
N ILE A 53 0.24 2.38 13.26
CA ILE A 53 -0.61 3.11 14.20
C ILE A 53 0.17 4.28 14.84
N ASN A 54 1.39 4.03 15.31
CA ASN A 54 2.19 5.03 16.02
C ASN A 54 2.69 6.15 15.11
N SER A 55 2.81 5.90 13.79
CA SER A 55 3.22 6.91 12.81
C SER A 55 2.05 7.73 12.23
N CYS A 56 0.87 7.70 12.86
CA CYS A 56 -0.24 8.58 12.55
C CYS A 56 -0.31 9.78 13.50
N GLU A 57 -0.65 10.95 12.97
CA GLU A 57 -0.99 12.12 13.77
C GLU A 57 -2.24 11.80 14.60
N LYS A 58 -2.17 12.03 15.91
CA LYS A 58 -3.33 11.91 16.78
C LYS A 58 -4.09 13.24 16.72
N GLY A 59 -5.27 13.24 16.11
CA GLY A 59 -6.10 14.43 15.99
C GLY A 59 -7.45 14.13 15.36
N GLU A 60 -8.36 15.11 15.38
CA GLU A 60 -9.76 14.95 14.92
C GLU A 60 -9.90 14.56 13.44
N LYS A 61 -8.85 14.79 12.63
CA LYS A 61 -8.84 14.49 11.19
C LYS A 61 -8.52 13.02 10.87
N ILE A 62 -7.96 12.28 11.82
CA ILE A 62 -7.71 10.84 11.67
C ILE A 62 -8.69 10.10 12.56
N ALA A 63 -9.63 9.39 11.94
CA ALA A 63 -10.40 8.39 12.65
C ALA A 63 -9.43 7.40 13.32
N GLU A 64 -9.71 7.01 14.56
CA GLU A 64 -8.92 5.99 15.24
C GLU A 64 -8.74 4.79 14.32
N ILE A 65 -7.48 4.44 14.04
CA ILE A 65 -7.18 3.31 13.18
C ILE A 65 -7.70 2.06 13.87
N ASP A 66 -8.62 1.37 13.20
CA ASP A 66 -9.01 0.03 13.61
C ASP A 66 -7.81 -0.91 13.42
N ARG A 67 -7.16 -1.22 14.55
CA ARG A 67 -5.98 -2.10 14.59
C ARG A 67 -6.30 -3.45 13.96
N LYS A 68 -7.46 -4.02 14.24
CA LYS A 68 -7.84 -5.35 13.76
C LYS A 68 -8.06 -5.32 12.25
N ALA A 69 -8.79 -4.33 11.74
CA ALA A 69 -8.99 -4.18 10.30
C ALA A 69 -7.66 -3.95 9.56
N THR A 70 -6.75 -3.16 10.16
CA THR A 70 -5.41 -2.90 9.62
C THR A 70 -4.54 -4.16 9.60
N GLU A 71 -4.56 -4.93 10.69
CA GLU A 71 -3.86 -6.20 10.81
C GLU A 71 -4.42 -7.25 9.84
N ASP A 72 -5.74 -7.36 9.74
CA ASP A 72 -6.41 -8.26 8.80
C ASP A 72 -6.07 -7.89 7.35
N TRP A 73 -6.08 -6.60 6.99
CA TRP A 73 -5.69 -6.18 5.64
C TRP A 73 -4.23 -6.46 5.35
N SER A 74 -3.35 -6.18 6.32
CA SER A 74 -1.91 -6.44 6.24
C SER A 74 -1.61 -7.93 6.01
N ASN A 75 -2.18 -8.80 6.85
CA ASN A 75 -1.92 -10.25 6.85
C ASN A 75 -2.58 -10.98 5.67
N ASN A 76 -3.75 -10.53 5.23
CA ASN A 76 -4.51 -11.19 4.16
C ASN A 76 -4.25 -10.59 2.77
N SER A 77 -3.24 -9.74 2.63
CA SER A 77 -2.84 -9.14 1.36
C SER A 77 -1.47 -9.63 0.93
N THR A 78 -1.37 -10.05 -0.32
CA THR A 78 -0.07 -10.20 -1.00
C THR A 78 0.29 -8.86 -1.60
N TRP A 79 1.34 -8.22 -1.10
CA TRP A 79 1.79 -6.91 -1.54
C TRP A 79 2.74 -7.05 -2.73
N HIS A 80 2.47 -6.35 -3.83
CA HIS A 80 3.21 -6.49 -5.09
C HIS A 80 4.19 -5.35 -5.35
N GLY A 81 3.84 -4.13 -4.91
CA GLY A 81 4.75 -2.99 -5.04
C GLY A 81 4.17 -1.68 -4.53
N LEU A 82 5.05 -0.69 -4.41
CA LEU A 82 4.73 0.70 -4.13
C LEU A 82 5.30 1.58 -5.23
N LYS A 83 4.47 2.48 -5.74
CA LYS A 83 4.87 3.52 -6.68
C LYS A 83 4.52 4.89 -6.12
N ILE A 84 5.53 5.75 -5.99
CA ILE A 84 5.32 7.16 -5.67
C ILE A 84 5.06 7.89 -6.98
N LEU A 85 3.89 8.52 -7.09
CA LEU A 85 3.48 9.25 -8.29
C LEU A 85 3.93 10.70 -8.23
N ARG A 86 3.78 11.33 -7.06
CA ARG A 86 4.13 12.74 -6.84
C ARG A 86 4.40 13.00 -5.36
N THR A 87 5.28 13.96 -5.11
CA THR A 87 5.48 14.59 -3.81
C THR A 87 5.29 16.11 -3.91
N GLU A 88 4.76 16.73 -2.86
CA GLU A 88 4.72 18.18 -2.70
C GLU A 88 5.17 18.56 -1.29
N LYS A 89 6.14 19.49 -1.17
CA LYS A 89 6.84 19.79 0.10
C LYS A 89 7.39 18.51 0.75
N GLY A 90 7.27 18.36 2.07
CA GLY A 90 7.64 17.14 2.77
C GLY A 90 9.15 16.88 2.89
N THR A 91 10.00 17.88 2.67
CA THR A 91 11.46 17.76 2.79
C THR A 91 11.92 17.86 4.26
N GLU A 92 13.22 17.73 4.53
CA GLU A 92 13.76 17.93 5.89
C GLU A 92 13.45 19.32 6.46
N ASN A 93 13.22 20.33 5.60
CA ASN A 93 12.98 21.72 6.00
C ASN A 93 11.50 22.12 6.01
N ASP A 94 10.60 21.22 5.59
CA ASP A 94 9.16 21.47 5.62
C ASP A 94 8.52 20.92 6.90
N ASP A 95 7.38 21.50 7.27
CA ASP A 95 6.54 21.01 8.37
C ASP A 95 5.28 20.28 7.89
N GLU A 96 4.97 20.36 6.60
CA GLU A 96 3.86 19.65 5.96
C GLU A 96 4.29 19.09 4.61
N GLY A 97 3.66 18.02 4.15
CA GLY A 97 3.96 17.40 2.88
C GLY A 97 2.83 16.53 2.37
N ILE A 98 2.82 16.32 1.06
CA ILE A 98 1.88 15.44 0.37
C ILE A 98 2.67 14.39 -0.39
N VAL A 99 2.21 13.15 -0.34
CA VAL A 99 2.73 12.04 -1.13
C VAL A 99 1.55 11.35 -1.81
N GLU A 100 1.51 11.38 -3.13
CA GLU A 100 0.57 10.62 -3.95
C GLU A 100 1.23 9.30 -4.35
N PHE A 101 0.55 8.18 -4.11
CA PHE A 101 1.11 6.86 -4.32
C PHE A 101 0.06 5.81 -4.75
N GLU A 102 0.56 4.76 -5.38
CA GLU A 102 -0.17 3.53 -5.70
C GLU A 102 0.50 2.36 -4.98
N ALA A 103 -0.27 1.61 -4.19
CA ALA A 103 0.16 0.34 -3.61
C ALA A 103 -0.64 -0.80 -4.25
N GLU A 104 0.07 -1.68 -4.94
CA GLU A 104 -0.53 -2.85 -5.62
C GLU A 104 -0.55 -4.03 -4.67
N TYR A 105 -1.70 -4.69 -4.56
CA TYR A 105 -1.87 -5.86 -3.70
C TYR A 105 -2.95 -6.81 -4.23
N THR A 106 -2.89 -8.07 -3.79
CA THR A 106 -3.96 -9.04 -4.00
C THR A 106 -4.53 -9.46 -2.66
N SER A 107 -5.84 -9.34 -2.48
CA SER A 107 -6.56 -9.85 -1.32
C SER A 107 -7.76 -10.68 -1.76
N LYS A 108 -7.99 -11.83 -1.12
CA LYS A 108 -9.09 -12.77 -1.47
C LYS A 108 -9.15 -13.13 -2.96
N GLY A 109 -7.99 -13.21 -3.62
CA GLY A 109 -7.88 -13.53 -5.05
C GLY A 109 -8.23 -12.38 -6.00
N MET A 110 -8.45 -11.16 -5.48
CA MET A 110 -8.68 -9.96 -6.28
C MET A 110 -7.44 -9.08 -6.21
N HIS A 111 -6.83 -8.81 -7.37
CA HIS A 111 -5.79 -7.82 -7.52
C HIS A 111 -6.42 -6.42 -7.56
N ASP A 112 -5.87 -5.51 -6.76
CA ASP A 112 -6.37 -4.15 -6.59
C ASP A 112 -5.21 -3.15 -6.41
N ILE A 113 -5.51 -1.88 -6.65
CA ILE A 113 -4.55 -0.77 -6.52
C ILE A 113 -5.12 0.24 -5.53
N HIS A 114 -4.43 0.40 -4.41
CA HIS A 114 -4.70 1.47 -3.46
C HIS A 114 -4.01 2.74 -3.94
N HIS A 115 -4.76 3.62 -4.59
CA HIS A 115 -4.29 4.95 -5.01
C HIS A 115 -4.77 6.01 -4.02
N GLU A 116 -3.82 6.68 -3.41
CA GLU A 116 -4.09 7.66 -2.37
C GLU A 116 -3.23 8.91 -2.54
N ILE A 117 -3.80 10.06 -2.17
CA ILE A 117 -3.04 11.27 -1.85
C ILE A 117 -2.96 11.36 -0.32
N GLY A 118 -1.81 11.01 0.24
CA GLY A 118 -1.52 11.07 1.67
C GLY A 118 -0.95 12.42 2.08
N GLY A 119 -1.54 13.03 3.11
CA GLY A 119 -1.02 14.20 3.81
C GLY A 119 -0.15 13.81 5.00
N PHE A 120 0.90 14.59 5.23
CA PHE A 120 1.88 14.37 6.28
C PHE A 120 2.21 15.68 6.98
N LYS A 121 2.49 15.59 8.28
CA LYS A 121 2.95 16.73 9.09
C LYS A 121 4.14 16.35 9.93
N LYS A 122 5.05 17.31 10.15
CA LYS A 122 6.17 17.17 11.07
C LYS A 122 5.78 17.75 12.42
N VAL A 123 5.68 16.91 13.44
CA VAL A 123 5.37 17.30 14.81
C VAL A 123 6.59 16.97 15.68
N ASN A 124 7.14 17.96 16.38
CA ASN A 124 8.34 17.79 17.22
C ASN A 124 9.52 17.13 16.47
N GLY A 125 9.72 17.51 15.20
CA GLY A 125 10.79 16.97 14.36
C GLY A 125 10.52 15.58 13.78
N GLU A 126 9.31 15.04 13.90
CA GLU A 126 8.93 13.72 13.42
C GLU A 126 7.78 13.80 12.43
N TRP A 127 7.96 13.22 11.24
CA TRP A 127 6.89 13.10 10.28
C TRP A 127 5.83 12.12 10.80
N LEU A 128 4.57 12.48 10.67
CA LEU A 128 3.40 11.67 10.96
C LEU A 128 2.44 11.75 9.77
N TYR A 129 1.80 10.63 9.46
CA TYR A 129 0.70 10.60 8.50
C TYR A 129 -0.52 11.30 9.10
N SER A 130 -1.07 12.30 8.41
CA SER A 130 -2.10 13.20 8.96
C SER A 130 -3.48 13.06 8.32
N GLU A 131 -3.56 12.68 7.05
CA GLU A 131 -4.82 12.44 6.35
C GLU A 131 -4.56 11.67 5.04
N GLY A 132 -5.58 11.05 4.46
CA GLY A 132 -5.46 10.41 3.16
C GLY A 132 -6.76 10.51 2.38
N MET A 133 -6.64 10.87 1.12
CA MET A 133 -7.75 10.92 0.18
C MET A 133 -7.61 9.79 -0.85
N MET A 134 -8.52 8.81 -0.77
CA MET A 134 -8.61 7.75 -1.78
C MET A 134 -8.98 8.33 -3.14
N ARG A 135 -8.17 8.01 -4.14
CA ARG A 135 -8.49 8.26 -5.55
C ARG A 135 -9.14 7.00 -6.11
N PRO A 136 -10.30 7.11 -6.78
CA PRO A 136 -10.92 5.94 -7.39
C PRO A 136 -10.04 5.42 -8.52
N THR A 137 -9.50 4.22 -8.35
CA THR A 137 -8.87 3.44 -9.42
C THR A 137 -9.91 2.55 -10.07
N THR A 138 -9.80 2.36 -11.39
CA THR A 138 -10.61 1.37 -12.09
C THR A 138 -10.01 -0.01 -11.85
N VAL A 139 -10.68 -0.84 -11.03
CA VAL A 139 -10.28 -2.23 -10.80
C VAL A 139 -10.37 -3.00 -12.12
N VAL A 140 -9.21 -3.38 -12.68
CA VAL A 140 -9.16 -4.29 -13.82
C VAL A 140 -9.19 -5.70 -13.25
N ARG A 141 -10.25 -6.46 -13.52
CA ARG A 141 -10.30 -7.87 -13.13
C ARG A 141 -9.14 -8.61 -13.78
N GLU A 142 -8.19 -9.07 -12.96
CA GLU A 142 -7.17 -10.01 -13.41
C GLU A 142 -7.83 -11.35 -13.72
N GLY A 143 -7.94 -11.61 -15.02
CA GLY A 143 -8.57 -12.79 -15.57
C GLY A 143 -8.93 -12.54 -17.02
N ARG A 144 -8.79 -13.56 -17.86
CA ARG A 144 -9.27 -13.48 -19.24
C ARG A 144 -10.75 -13.09 -19.20
N LYS A 145 -11.06 -11.94 -19.80
CA LYS A 145 -12.44 -11.53 -20.02
C LYS A 145 -13.10 -12.57 -20.94
N ILE A 146 -13.87 -13.48 -20.37
CA ILE A 146 -14.58 -14.50 -21.13
C ILE A 146 -15.66 -13.79 -21.95
N GLY A 147 -15.48 -13.79 -23.26
CA GLY A 147 -16.43 -13.25 -24.21
C GLY A 147 -17.76 -14.00 -24.12
N ARG A 148 -18.86 -13.26 -24.30
CA ARG A 148 -20.24 -13.77 -24.22
C ARG A 148 -20.48 -15.06 -25.04
N ASN A 149 -19.75 -15.24 -26.14
CA ASN A 149 -19.88 -16.39 -27.04
C ASN A 149 -18.78 -17.46 -26.89
N GLU A 150 -17.81 -17.28 -25.99
CA GLU A 150 -16.72 -18.24 -25.77
C GLU A 150 -17.19 -19.49 -25.00
N PRO A 151 -16.48 -20.63 -25.10
CA PRO A 151 -16.74 -21.81 -24.27
C PRO A 151 -16.73 -21.47 -22.79
N CYS A 152 -17.73 -21.95 -22.06
CA CYS A 152 -17.87 -21.69 -20.63
C CYS A 152 -16.80 -22.45 -19.83
N PRO A 153 -16.08 -21.79 -18.89
CA PRO A 153 -14.98 -22.40 -18.14
C PRO A 153 -15.41 -23.51 -17.17
N CYS A 154 -16.72 -23.67 -16.90
CA CYS A 154 -17.25 -24.75 -16.05
C CYS A 154 -17.22 -26.15 -16.71
N GLY A 155 -16.69 -26.27 -17.93
CA GLY A 155 -16.60 -27.56 -18.64
C GLY A 155 -17.91 -28.05 -19.26
N SER A 156 -18.98 -27.25 -19.24
CA SER A 156 -20.30 -27.66 -19.73
C SER A 156 -20.43 -27.80 -21.26
N GLY A 157 -19.40 -27.40 -22.02
CA GLY A 157 -19.43 -27.35 -23.49
C GLY A 157 -20.33 -26.26 -24.08
N LYS A 158 -21.04 -25.47 -23.26
CA LYS A 158 -21.94 -24.39 -23.71
C LYS A 158 -21.19 -23.07 -23.85
N LYS A 159 -21.71 -22.14 -24.67
CA LYS A 159 -21.25 -20.73 -24.70
C LYS A 159 -21.53 -20.07 -23.34
N TYR A 160 -20.62 -19.20 -22.87
CA TYR A 160 -20.70 -18.55 -21.56
C TYR A 160 -22.07 -17.90 -21.27
N LYS A 161 -22.64 -17.16 -22.24
CA LYS A 161 -23.98 -16.53 -22.12
C LYS A 161 -25.15 -17.48 -21.91
N ASN A 162 -24.97 -18.75 -22.28
CA ASN A 162 -25.98 -19.79 -22.17
C ASN A 162 -25.73 -20.71 -20.97
N CYS A 163 -24.74 -20.37 -20.12
CA CYS A 163 -24.33 -21.14 -18.95
C CYS A 163 -24.06 -20.19 -17.78
N CYS A 164 -22.82 -20.12 -17.25
CA CYS A 164 -22.49 -19.29 -16.08
C CYS A 164 -22.70 -17.77 -16.27
N GLY A 165 -22.75 -17.29 -17.52
CA GLY A 165 -23.06 -15.90 -17.85
C GLY A 165 -24.53 -15.64 -18.17
N LYS A 166 -25.42 -16.59 -17.87
CA LYS A 166 -26.86 -16.45 -18.00
C LYS A 166 -27.39 -15.97 -16.65
N ASN A 167 -27.85 -14.71 -16.59
CA ASN A 167 -28.70 -14.27 -15.48
C ASN A 167 -29.97 -15.12 -15.44
#